data_AF-A0A179B434-F1
#
_entry.id   AF-A0A179B434-F1
#
_cell.length_a   1.000
_cell.length_b   1.000
_cell.length_c   1.000
_cell.angle_alpha   90.00
_cell.angle_beta   90.00
_cell.angle_gamma   90.00
#
_symmetry.space_group_name_H-M   'P 1'
#
loop_
_entity.id
_entity.type
_entity.pdbx_description
1 polymer ?
#
loop_
_entity_poly.entity_id
_entity_poly.type
_entity_poly.pdbx_seq_one_letter_code
_entity_poly.pdbx_strand_id
1 'polypeptide(L)'
;MRKAVQIALGLLAGVLVGILATIVHAGPVDMPIAGLALASAMVAAGAWFMVECGWVTAWFAASVGVAGAAVWLLMYPPSNDSFVSTDQWVSQLWLFLAPVSAIVPAGWALARRGDKGKDPS
;
A
#
# COMPACT_ATOMS: atom_id res chain seq x y z
N MET A 1 -13.42 19.07 -11.06
CA MET A 1 -12.06 19.38 -10.56
C MET A 1 -11.73 18.72 -9.23
N ARG A 2 -12.54 18.82 -8.16
CA ARG A 2 -12.24 18.21 -6.84
C ARG A 2 -11.86 16.71 -6.87
N LYS A 3 -12.60 15.88 -7.62
CA LYS A 3 -12.33 14.43 -7.70
C LYS A 3 -11.02 14.11 -8.44
N ALA A 4 -10.71 14.83 -9.52
CA ALA A 4 -9.47 14.63 -10.27
C ALA A 4 -8.24 14.96 -9.42
N VAL A 5 -8.32 16.05 -8.64
CA VAL A 5 -7.25 16.42 -7.69
C VAL A 5 -7.09 15.37 -6.59
N GLN A 6 -8.19 14.85 -6.04
CA GLN A 6 -8.14 13.75 -5.06
C GLN A 6 -7.51 12.48 -5.62
N ILE A 7 -7.82 12.13 -6.88
CA ILE A 7 -7.23 10.97 -7.56
C ILE A 7 -5.74 11.20 -7.76
N ALA A 8 -5.33 12.37 -8.27
CA ALA A 8 -3.92 12.68 -8.50
C ALA A 8 -3.11 12.68 -7.19
N LEU A 9 -3.63 13.31 -6.13
CA LEU A 9 -2.98 13.33 -4.82
C LEU A 9 -2.94 11.94 -4.19
N GLY A 10 -4.02 11.17 -4.30
CA GLY A 10 -4.07 9.78 -3.84
C GLY A 10 -3.03 8.92 -4.55
N LEU A 11 -2.96 9.01 -5.88
CA LEU A 11 -1.98 8.29 -6.69
C LEU A 11 -0.54 8.66 -6.31
N LEU A 12 -0.22 9.95 -6.20
CA LEU A 12 1.11 10.43 -5.81
C LEU A 12 1.49 9.96 -4.41
N ALA A 13 0.58 10.08 -3.44
CA ALA A 13 0.79 9.58 -2.09
C ALA A 13 1.00 8.06 -2.08
N GLY A 14 0.20 7.32 -2.86
CA GLY A 14 0.35 5.88 -3.02
C GLY A 14 1.68 5.47 -3.62
N VAL A 15 2.15 6.16 -4.66
CA VAL A 15 3.46 5.91 -5.26
C VAL A 15 4.58 6.17 -4.24
N LEU A 16 4.53 7.29 -3.51
CA LEU A 16 5.53 7.60 -2.49
C LEU A 16 5.56 6.55 -1.37
N VAL A 17 4.40 6.15 -0.87
CA VAL A 17 4.28 5.09 0.15
C VAL A 17 4.74 3.74 -0.42
N GLY A 18 4.42 3.43 -1.67
CA GLY A 18 4.86 2.21 -2.35
C GLY A 18 6.38 2.16 -2.53
N ILE A 19 7.02 3.28 -2.86
CA ILE A 19 8.49 3.38 -2.92
C ILE A 19 9.09 3.17 -1.53
N LEU A 20 8.59 3.88 -0.51
CA LEU A 20 9.08 3.76 0.86
C LEU A 20 8.90 2.34 1.42
N ALA A 21 7.73 1.75 1.23
CA ALA A 21 7.46 0.37 1.65
C ALA A 21 8.33 -0.63 0.88
N THR A 22 8.65 -0.33 -0.38
CA THR A 22 9.59 -1.16 -1.18
C THR A 22 11.01 -1.11 -0.63
N ILE A 23 11.47 0.07 -0.20
CA ILE A 23 12.76 0.21 0.49
C ILE A 23 12.74 -0.54 1.82
N VAL A 24 11.65 -0.41 2.58
CA VAL A 24 11.51 -1.03 3.91
C VAL A 24 11.38 -2.55 3.84
N HIS A 25 10.81 -3.12 2.77
CA HIS A 25 10.68 -4.58 2.65
C HIS A 25 12.03 -5.28 2.50
N ALA A 26 13.05 -4.59 1.97
CA ALA A 26 14.40 -5.12 1.88
C ALA A 26 14.97 -5.40 3.29
N GLY A 27 14.40 -4.73 4.30
CA GLY A 27 14.50 -5.09 5.72
C GLY A 27 15.85 -4.74 6.35
N PRO A 28 15.93 -4.80 7.69
CA PRO A 28 17.21 -4.86 8.39
C PRO A 28 17.96 -6.13 7.96
N VAL A 29 19.28 -6.03 7.82
CA VAL A 29 20.15 -7.17 7.49
C VAL A 29 19.81 -8.35 8.42
N ASP A 30 19.55 -9.52 7.83
CA ASP A 30 19.18 -10.79 8.47
C ASP A 30 17.73 -10.94 9.00
N MET A 31 16.82 -9.97 8.80
CA MET A 31 15.40 -10.07 9.22
C MET A 31 14.38 -9.75 8.12
N PRO A 32 14.29 -10.57 7.05
CA PRO A 32 13.42 -10.31 5.90
C PRO A 32 11.93 -10.26 6.24
N ILE A 33 11.47 -11.06 7.21
CA ILE A 33 10.08 -11.09 7.66
C ILE A 33 9.71 -9.78 8.38
N ALA A 34 10.63 -9.21 9.14
CA ALA A 34 10.39 -7.94 9.84
C ALA A 34 10.22 -6.78 8.84
N GLY A 35 11.04 -6.77 7.76
CA GLY A 35 10.90 -5.81 6.66
C GLY A 35 9.53 -5.90 5.98
N LEU A 36 9.09 -7.11 5.62
CA LEU A 36 7.78 -7.35 5.02
C LEU A 36 6.61 -6.94 5.94
N ALA A 37 6.70 -7.26 7.23
CA ALA A 37 5.68 -6.90 8.21
C ALA A 37 5.56 -5.37 8.38
N LEU A 38 6.68 -4.67 8.47
CA LEU A 38 6.72 -3.21 8.56
C LEU A 38 6.20 -2.54 7.29
N ALA A 39 6.64 -3.00 6.13
CA ALA A 39 6.16 -2.49 4.84
C ALA A 39 4.64 -2.67 4.69
N SER A 40 4.12 -3.85 5.08
CA SER A 40 2.69 -4.14 5.07
C SER A 40 1.92 -3.28 6.07
N ALA A 41 2.45 -3.08 7.27
CA ALA A 41 1.83 -2.23 8.29
C ALA A 41 1.76 -0.75 7.86
N MET A 42 2.79 -0.24 7.18
CA MET A 42 2.80 1.13 6.64
C MET A 42 1.71 1.33 5.59
N VAL A 43 1.62 0.43 4.62
CA VAL A 43 0.58 0.48 3.57
C VAL A 43 -0.81 0.32 4.19
N ALA A 44 -0.97 -0.60 5.13
CA ALA A 44 -2.22 -0.86 5.83
C ALA A 44 -2.71 0.34 6.65
N ALA A 45 -1.82 0.98 7.40
CA ALA A 45 -2.14 2.17 8.19
C ALA A 45 -2.54 3.35 7.29
N GLY A 46 -1.82 3.57 6.18
CA GLY A 46 -2.16 4.61 5.20
C GLY A 46 -3.52 4.37 4.56
N ALA A 47 -3.81 3.13 4.16
CA ALA A 47 -5.10 2.76 3.58
C ALA A 47 -6.25 2.94 4.57
N TRP A 48 -6.08 2.47 5.80
CA TRP A 48 -7.07 2.64 6.87
C TRP A 48 -7.37 4.12 7.14
N PHE A 49 -6.33 4.96 7.30
CA PHE A 49 -6.49 6.38 7.58
C PHE A 49 -7.26 7.13 6.48
N MET A 50 -6.94 6.87 5.21
CA MET A 50 -7.64 7.51 4.09
C MET A 50 -9.13 7.14 4.05
N VAL A 51 -9.48 5.88 4.36
CA VAL A 51 -10.87 5.44 4.46
C VAL A 51 -11.57 6.04 5.67
N GLU A 52 -10.89 6.13 6.82
CA GLU A 52 -11.44 6.73 8.04
C GLU A 52 -11.65 8.26 7.90
N CYS A 53 -10.92 8.94 7.03
CA CYS A 53 -11.19 10.33 6.65
C CYS A 53 -12.29 10.48 5.58
N GLY A 54 -12.84 9.38 5.05
CA GLY A 54 -13.86 9.39 4.00
C GLY A 54 -13.32 9.66 2.59
N TRP A 55 -12.00 9.58 2.37
CA TRP A 55 -11.34 9.84 1.09
C TRP A 55 -11.22 8.58 0.23
N VAL A 56 -12.35 7.90 0.00
CA VAL A 56 -12.39 6.59 -0.66
C VAL A 56 -11.82 6.63 -2.10
N THR A 57 -12.08 7.70 -2.85
CA THR A 57 -11.51 7.88 -4.20
C THR A 57 -10.00 8.06 -4.19
N ALA A 58 -9.45 8.74 -3.18
CA ALA A 58 -8.01 8.90 -3.02
C ALA A 58 -7.35 7.60 -2.55
N TRP A 59 -8.00 6.84 -1.67
CA TRP A 59 -7.54 5.50 -1.26
C TRP A 59 -7.43 4.54 -2.44
N PHE A 60 -8.44 4.50 -3.33
CA PHE A 60 -8.39 3.64 -4.51
C PHE A 60 -7.22 4.00 -5.42
N ALA A 61 -7.03 5.30 -5.69
CA ALA A 61 -5.89 5.79 -6.46
C ALA A 61 -4.53 5.50 -5.79
N ALA A 62 -4.46 5.62 -4.46
CA ALA A 62 -3.27 5.31 -3.68
C ALA A 62 -2.93 3.82 -3.74
N SER A 63 -3.92 2.93 -3.70
CA SER A 63 -3.73 1.49 -3.79
C SER A 63 -3.12 1.09 -5.14
N VAL A 64 -3.59 1.72 -6.23
CA VAL A 64 -3.00 1.56 -7.57
C VAL A 64 -1.56 2.09 -7.60
N GLY A 65 -1.30 3.24 -6.96
CA GLY A 65 0.04 3.82 -6.84
C GLY A 65 1.02 2.90 -6.10
N VAL A 66 0.60 2.31 -4.98
CA VAL A 66 1.42 1.38 -4.19
C VAL A 66 1.75 0.12 -5.00
N ALA A 67 0.75 -0.50 -5.62
CA ALA A 67 0.95 -1.69 -6.45
C ALA A 67 1.83 -1.39 -7.68
N GLY A 68 1.57 -0.27 -8.35
CA GLY A 68 2.36 0.19 -9.49
C GLY A 68 3.82 0.46 -9.14
N ALA A 69 4.07 1.11 -7.99
CA ALA A 69 5.44 1.34 -7.50
C ALA A 69 6.17 0.04 -7.18
N ALA A 70 5.50 -0.91 -6.52
CA ALA A 70 6.09 -2.22 -6.21
C ALA A 70 6.46 -2.99 -7.50
N VAL A 71 5.56 -3.04 -8.49
CA VAL A 71 5.83 -3.67 -9.79
C VAL A 71 6.95 -2.94 -10.55
N TRP A 72 6.91 -1.61 -10.59
CA TRP A 72 7.92 -0.83 -11.29
C TRP A 72 9.32 -1.04 -10.72
N LEU A 73 9.44 -0.98 -9.39
CA LEU A 73 10.74 -1.12 -8.72
C LEU A 73 11.28 -2.55 -8.75
N LEU A 74 10.41 -3.57 -8.77
CA LEU A 74 10.82 -4.98 -8.69
C LEU A 74 10.76 -5.77 -10.00
N MET A 75 10.29 -5.17 -11.10
CA MET A 75 10.21 -5.88 -12.39
C MET A 75 10.88 -5.14 -13.55
N TYR A 76 11.15 -3.84 -13.43
CA TYR A 76 11.73 -3.05 -14.53
C TYR A 76 13.17 -2.60 -14.22
N PRO A 77 14.14 -2.89 -15.10
CA PRO A 77 15.48 -2.29 -15.04
C PRO A 77 15.43 -0.77 -15.27
N PRO A 78 16.35 0.03 -14.69
CA PRO A 78 17.47 -0.35 -13.81
C PRO A 78 17.09 -0.44 -12.32
N SER A 79 15.86 -0.04 -11.95
CA SER A 79 15.41 0.01 -10.55
C SER A 79 15.56 -1.34 -9.83
N ASN A 80 15.26 -2.42 -10.55
CA ASN A 80 15.31 -3.77 -10.02
C ASN A 80 16.67 -4.16 -9.42
N ASP A 81 17.77 -3.65 -9.98
CA ASP A 81 19.13 -4.00 -9.53
C ASP A 81 19.43 -3.47 -8.11
N SER A 82 18.69 -2.47 -7.65
CA SER A 82 18.87 -1.85 -6.33
C SER A 82 17.85 -2.33 -5.28
N PHE A 83 16.70 -2.85 -5.71
CA PHE A 83 15.56 -3.13 -4.81
C PHE A 83 15.18 -4.61 -4.70
N VAL A 84 15.74 -5.47 -5.54
CA VAL A 84 15.61 -6.92 -5.35
C VAL A 84 16.36 -7.31 -4.09
N SER A 85 15.62 -7.84 -3.11
CA SER A 85 16.24 -8.46 -1.94
C SER A 85 17.14 -9.62 -2.37
N THR A 86 18.25 -9.82 -1.66
CA THR A 86 19.13 -10.99 -1.82
C THR A 86 18.35 -12.30 -1.76
N ASP A 87 17.25 -12.33 -1.01
CA ASP A 87 16.28 -13.40 -0.98
C ASP A 87 15.13 -13.13 -1.96
N GLN A 88 15.18 -13.75 -3.15
CA GLN A 88 14.22 -13.54 -4.23
C GLN A 88 12.75 -13.81 -3.81
N TRP A 89 12.51 -14.68 -2.84
CA TRP A 89 11.17 -14.99 -2.32
C TRP A 89 10.52 -13.80 -1.60
N VAL A 90 11.31 -12.92 -0.99
CA VAL A 90 10.83 -11.73 -0.26
C VAL A 90 10.24 -10.72 -1.24
N SER A 91 10.94 -10.47 -2.34
CA SER A 91 10.49 -9.58 -3.42
C SER A 91 9.21 -10.10 -4.08
N GLN A 92 9.12 -11.42 -4.31
CA GLN A 92 7.90 -12.05 -4.85
C GLN A 92 6.72 -11.92 -3.88
N LEU A 93 6.94 -12.17 -2.58
CA LEU A 93 5.89 -12.08 -1.58
C LEU A 93 5.41 -10.63 -1.40
N TRP A 94 6.31 -9.65 -1.51
CA TRP A 94 5.95 -8.24 -1.47
C TRP A 94 5.01 -7.82 -2.60
N LEU A 95 5.20 -8.33 -3.81
CA LEU A 95 4.30 -8.06 -4.95
C LEU A 95 2.85 -8.46 -4.67
N PHE A 96 2.63 -9.50 -3.85
CA PHE A 96 1.30 -9.92 -3.41
C PHE A 96 0.83 -9.16 -2.15
N LEU A 97 1.74 -8.91 -1.20
CA LEU A 97 1.42 -8.22 0.05
C LEU A 97 1.09 -6.74 -0.14
N ALA A 98 1.72 -6.06 -1.08
CA ALA A 98 1.48 -4.63 -1.36
C ALA A 98 0.00 -4.33 -1.70
N PRO A 99 -0.66 -5.02 -2.65
CA PRO A 99 -2.08 -4.80 -2.92
C PRO A 99 -2.97 -5.33 -1.78
N VAL A 100 -2.64 -6.47 -1.16
CA VAL A 100 -3.45 -7.05 -0.07
C VAL A 100 -3.47 -6.14 1.15
N SER A 101 -2.33 -5.59 1.54
CA SER A 101 -2.20 -4.65 2.65
C SER A 101 -2.92 -3.33 2.42
N ALA A 102 -3.07 -2.88 1.16
CA ALA A 102 -3.87 -1.71 0.82
C ALA A 102 -5.39 -1.99 0.86
N ILE A 103 -5.82 -3.22 0.56
CA ILE A 103 -7.23 -3.57 0.39
C ILE A 103 -7.87 -4.04 1.70
N VAL A 104 -7.25 -4.95 2.45
CA VAL A 104 -7.86 -5.61 3.62
C VAL A 104 -8.26 -4.62 4.73
N PRO A 105 -7.38 -3.70 5.18
CA PRO A 105 -7.71 -2.75 6.26
C PRO A 105 -8.74 -1.72 5.82
N ALA A 106 -8.70 -1.31 4.55
CA ALA A 106 -9.67 -0.40 3.98
C ALA A 106 -11.06 -1.05 3.87
N GLY A 107 -11.14 -2.29 3.39
CA GLY A 107 -12.38 -3.06 3.34
C GLY A 107 -13.01 -3.21 4.72
N TRP A 108 -12.19 -3.46 5.74
CA TRP A 108 -12.66 -3.53 7.13
C TRP A 108 -13.15 -2.19 7.68
N ALA A 109 -12.45 -1.09 7.40
CA ALA A 109 -12.88 0.25 7.80
C ALA A 109 -14.18 0.68 7.09
N LEU A 110 -14.33 0.34 5.80
CA LEU A 110 -15.54 0.54 5.02
C LEU A 110 -16.72 -0.25 5.60
N ALA A 111 -16.52 -1.53 5.94
CA ALA A 111 -17.54 -2.37 6.57
C ALA A 111 -18.00 -1.78 7.91
N ARG A 112 -17.06 -1.33 8.76
CA ARG A 112 -17.37 -0.67 10.04
C ARG A 112 -18.17 0.62 9.88
N ARG A 113 -17.88 1.43 8.86
CA ARG A 113 -18.68 2.63 8.55
C ARG A 113 -20.09 2.29 8.10
N GLY A 114 -20.27 1.19 7.35
CA GLY A 114 -21.58 0.70 6.94
C GLY A 114 -22.47 0.27 8.10
N ASP A 115 -21.90 -0.37 9.13
CA ASP A 115 -22.64 -0.77 10.33
C ASP A 115 -23.01 0.42 11.23
N LYS A 116 -22.18 1.47 11.32
CA LYS A 116 -22.54 2.70 12.05
C LYS A 116 -23.69 3.50 11.42
N GLY A 117 -24.03 3.24 10.16
CA GLY A 117 -25.18 3.85 9.48
C GLY A 117 -26.50 3.10 9.69
N LYS A 118 -26.48 1.96 10.38
CA LYS A 118 -27.67 1.22 10.80
C LYS A 118 -27.92 1.54 12.27
N ASP A 119 -28.56 2.67 12.53
CA ASP A 119 -29.15 2.89 13.85
C ASP A 119 -30.18 1.76 14.13
N PRO A 120 -30.22 1.21 15.35
CA PRO A 120 -31.17 0.18 15.71
C PRO A 120 -32.57 0.82 15.75
N SER A 121 -33.41 0.46 14.80
CA SER A 121 -34.86 0.71 14.81
C SER A 121 -35.56 -0.16 15.84
#